data_AF-A0A2N3Y9H3-F1
#
_entry.id   AF-A0A2N3Y9H3-F1
#
_cell.length_a   1.000
_cell.length_b   1.000
_cell.length_c   1.000
_cell.angle_alpha   90.00
_cell.angle_beta   90.00
_cell.angle_gamma   90.00
#
_symmetry.space_group_name_H-M   'P 1'
#
loop_
_entity.id
_entity.type
_entity.pdbx_description
1 polymer ?
#
loop_
_entity_poly.entity_id
_entity_poly.type
_entity_poly.pdbx_seq_one_letter_code
_entity_poly.pdbx_strand_id
1 'polypeptide(L)'
;MSARPRAAPEPAPPVAARFGWPLAPPPAVTRPFEAPEHTFGPGHRGVDLAGEVGQPVLAAGDGMVVYAGWMVDRNLVSIEHAGGLRTTYEPVAPGVAVGDQVTRGQPIGHLEPGHPGCTAEPPRACLHWGARQRRDYLDPLRLLGFGHVRLKPWR
;
A
#
# COMPACT_ATOMS: atom_id res chain seq x y z
N MET A 1 -4.22 -29.18 51.30
CA MET A 1 -4.94 -28.54 50.18
C MET A 1 -3.93 -27.72 49.40
N SER A 2 -3.45 -28.21 48.25
CA SER A 2 -2.40 -27.53 47.47
C SER A 2 -3.05 -26.65 46.40
N ALA A 3 -2.85 -25.34 46.47
CA ALA A 3 -3.38 -24.38 45.51
C ALA A 3 -2.51 -24.39 44.24
N ARG A 4 -3.14 -24.61 43.09
CA ARG A 4 -2.48 -24.50 41.78
C ARG A 4 -2.14 -23.03 41.50
N PRO A 5 -0.94 -22.71 40.97
CA PRO A 5 -0.64 -21.36 40.54
C PRO A 5 -1.54 -20.98 39.36
N ARG A 6 -2.12 -19.79 39.43
CA ARG A 6 -2.93 -19.21 38.36
C ARG A 6 -1.99 -18.83 37.21
N ALA A 7 -2.22 -19.42 36.03
CA ALA A 7 -1.48 -19.07 34.83
C ALA A 7 -1.60 -17.57 34.54
N ALA A 8 -0.47 -16.93 34.21
CA ALA A 8 -0.44 -15.55 33.77
C ALA A 8 -1.23 -15.40 32.45
N PRO A 9 -1.93 -14.26 32.23
CA PRO A 9 -2.66 -14.05 31.00
C PRO A 9 -1.69 -14.03 29.81
N GLU A 10 -2.01 -14.82 28.79
CA GLU A 10 -1.31 -14.84 27.51
C GLU A 10 -1.39 -13.45 26.86
N PRO A 11 -0.30 -12.92 26.28
CA PRO A 11 -0.34 -11.62 25.63
C PRO A 11 -1.37 -11.65 24.51
N ALA A 12 -2.25 -10.64 24.47
CA ALA A 12 -3.18 -10.47 23.38
C ALA A 12 -2.43 -10.43 22.03
N PRO A 13 -2.97 -11.03 20.96
CA PRO A 13 -2.33 -10.99 19.66
C PRO A 13 -2.09 -9.53 19.26
N PRO A 14 -0.96 -9.22 18.60
CA PRO A 14 -0.70 -7.87 18.14
C PRO A 14 -1.88 -7.43 17.25
N VAL A 15 -2.38 -6.21 17.48
CA VAL A 15 -3.36 -5.60 16.57
C VAL A 15 -2.72 -5.63 15.19
N ALA A 16 -3.28 -6.44 14.29
CA ALA A 16 -2.76 -6.55 12.93
C ALA A 16 -2.72 -5.15 12.32
N ALA A 17 -1.59 -4.78 11.72
CA ALA A 17 -1.47 -3.51 11.04
C ALA A 17 -2.62 -3.38 10.03
N ARG A 18 -3.39 -2.30 10.15
CA ARG A 18 -4.59 -2.05 9.33
C ARG A 18 -4.29 -2.05 7.83
N PHE A 19 -3.05 -1.70 7.48
CA PHE A 19 -2.54 -1.79 6.12
C PHE A 19 -1.25 -2.62 6.08
N GLY A 20 -0.94 -3.17 4.90
CA GLY A 20 0.26 -3.93 4.60
C GLY A 20 0.89 -3.51 3.28
N TRP A 21 2.08 -4.06 3.02
CA TRP A 21 2.77 -3.86 1.75
C TRP A 21 1.93 -4.38 0.58
N PRO A 22 1.89 -3.67 -0.56
CA PRO A 22 1.16 -4.09 -1.75
C PRO A 22 1.93 -5.13 -2.59
N LEU A 23 3.16 -5.46 -2.19
CA LEU A 23 4.00 -6.52 -2.76
C LEU A 23 4.55 -7.40 -1.63
N ALA A 24 4.80 -8.67 -1.94
CA ALA A 24 5.42 -9.63 -1.04
C ALA A 24 6.62 -10.31 -1.74
N PRO A 25 7.77 -10.47 -1.07
CA PRO A 25 8.12 -9.93 0.26
C PRO A 25 8.12 -8.37 0.28
N PRO A 26 8.26 -7.72 1.46
CA PRO A 26 8.34 -6.26 1.54
C PRO A 26 9.38 -5.69 0.54
N PRO A 27 8.95 -4.83 -0.39
CA PRO A 27 9.81 -4.34 -1.47
C PRO A 27 10.74 -3.22 -0.99
N ALA A 28 11.85 -3.03 -1.71
CA ALA A 28 12.64 -1.82 -1.59
C ALA A 28 11.88 -0.63 -2.20
N VAL A 29 11.94 0.53 -1.53
CA VAL A 29 11.44 1.79 -2.10
C VAL A 29 12.51 2.34 -3.04
N THR A 30 12.21 2.40 -4.34
CA THR A 30 13.14 2.90 -5.37
C THR A 30 12.98 4.40 -5.59
N ARG A 31 11.78 4.94 -5.32
CA ARG A 31 11.52 6.39 -5.34
C ARG A 31 10.56 6.79 -4.22
N PRO A 32 10.94 7.71 -3.33
CA PRO A 32 10.10 8.13 -2.21
C PRO A 32 8.98 9.09 -2.64
N PHE A 33 8.02 9.30 -1.77
CA PHE A 33 6.99 10.33 -1.93
C PHE A 33 7.61 11.72 -1.87
N GLU A 34 7.20 12.59 -2.79
CA GLU A 34 7.62 13.98 -2.84
C GLU A 34 6.36 14.85 -2.89
N ALA A 35 6.06 15.50 -1.75
CA ALA A 35 4.90 16.37 -1.64
C ALA A 35 5.01 17.52 -2.65
N PRO A 36 3.99 17.77 -3.47
CA PRO A 36 4.02 18.93 -4.35
C PRO A 36 3.88 20.21 -3.52
N GLU A 37 4.63 21.26 -3.88
CA GLU A 37 4.63 22.55 -3.16
C GLU A 37 3.24 23.21 -3.12
N HIS A 38 2.41 22.94 -4.13
CA HIS A 38 1.00 23.33 -4.21
C HIS A 38 0.20 22.22 -4.90
N THR A 39 -1.14 22.24 -4.81
CA THR A 39 -2.02 21.14 -5.26
C THR A 39 -1.80 20.69 -6.72
N PHE A 40 -1.35 21.59 -7.58
CA PHE A 40 -1.05 21.33 -9.00
C PHE A 40 0.45 21.37 -9.34
N GLY A 41 1.32 21.42 -8.32
CA GLY A 41 2.76 21.46 -8.49
C GLY A 41 3.34 20.11 -8.90
N PRO A 42 4.58 20.11 -9.43
CA PRO A 42 5.32 18.88 -9.66
C PRO A 42 5.59 18.18 -8.34
N GLY A 43 5.71 16.86 -8.37
CA GLY A 43 5.98 16.03 -7.21
C GLY A 43 5.78 14.55 -7.53
N HIS A 44 5.99 13.71 -6.54
CA HIS A 44 5.81 12.27 -6.63
C HIS A 44 4.70 11.84 -5.68
N ARG A 45 3.50 11.62 -6.24
CA ARG A 45 2.23 11.46 -5.49
C ARG A 45 1.99 10.03 -4.95
N GLY A 46 3.07 9.31 -4.73
CA GLY A 46 3.13 7.94 -4.25
C GLY A 46 4.58 7.53 -4.00
N VAL A 47 4.82 6.23 -3.90
CA VAL A 47 6.17 5.66 -3.86
C VAL A 47 6.32 4.63 -4.97
N ASP A 48 7.53 4.48 -5.48
CA ASP A 48 7.85 3.41 -6.42
C ASP A 48 8.50 2.28 -5.64
N LEU A 49 7.98 1.07 -5.83
CA LEU A 49 8.38 -0.14 -5.12
C LEU A 49 9.00 -1.11 -6.11
N ALA A 50 10.20 -1.62 -5.79
CA ALA A 50 10.84 -2.65 -6.60
C ALA A 50 9.99 -3.92 -6.64
N GLY A 51 9.77 -4.44 -7.84
CA GLY A 51 9.07 -5.70 -8.06
C GLY A 51 9.54 -6.38 -9.35
N GLU A 52 8.80 -7.40 -9.76
CA GLU A 52 9.03 -8.14 -11.00
C GLU A 52 7.76 -8.17 -11.85
N VAL A 53 7.94 -8.20 -13.17
CA VAL A 53 6.81 -8.34 -14.11
C VAL A 53 6.06 -9.64 -13.80
N GLY A 54 4.74 -9.56 -13.69
CA GLY A 54 3.88 -10.70 -13.34
C GLY A 54 3.79 -10.99 -11.84
N GLN A 55 4.51 -10.26 -10.97
CA GLN A 55 4.40 -10.42 -9.52
C GLN A 55 2.97 -10.07 -9.05
N PRO A 56 2.36 -10.87 -8.16
CA PRO A 56 1.06 -10.53 -7.59
C PRO A 56 1.10 -9.20 -6.84
N VAL A 57 0.16 -8.31 -7.16
CA VAL A 57 -0.09 -7.07 -6.44
C VAL A 57 -1.22 -7.30 -5.46
N LEU A 58 -1.04 -6.87 -4.21
CA LEU A 58 -1.94 -7.15 -3.10
C LEU A 58 -2.69 -5.88 -2.68
N ALA A 59 -3.95 -6.04 -2.28
CA ALA A 59 -4.71 -4.99 -1.62
C ALA A 59 -4.00 -4.60 -0.32
N ALA A 60 -3.63 -3.32 -0.21
CA ALA A 60 -2.89 -2.82 0.94
C ALA A 60 -3.74 -2.79 2.22
N GLY A 61 -5.07 -2.81 2.10
CA GLY A 61 -6.01 -2.81 3.21
C GLY A 61 -7.42 -3.22 2.74
N ASP A 62 -8.32 -3.46 3.68
CA ASP A 62 -9.71 -3.80 3.39
C ASP A 62 -10.42 -2.62 2.70
N GLY A 63 -11.22 -2.90 1.68
CA GLY A 63 -11.93 -1.86 0.95
C GLY A 63 -12.72 -2.36 -0.24
N MET A 64 -13.18 -1.42 -1.06
CA MET A 64 -13.93 -1.67 -2.28
C MET A 64 -13.16 -1.14 -3.49
N VAL A 65 -13.06 -1.93 -4.54
CA VAL A 65 -12.47 -1.51 -5.81
C VAL A 65 -13.34 -0.44 -6.44
N VAL A 66 -12.78 0.76 -6.64
CA VAL A 66 -13.47 1.91 -7.26
C VAL A 66 -12.98 2.19 -8.68
N TYR A 67 -11.89 1.54 -9.10
CA TYR A 67 -11.41 1.55 -10.47
C TYR A 67 -10.54 0.31 -10.74
N ALA A 68 -10.68 -0.28 -11.93
CA ALA A 68 -9.83 -1.36 -12.43
C ALA A 68 -9.83 -1.32 -13.96
N GLY A 69 -8.70 -0.96 -14.57
CA GLY A 69 -8.60 -0.89 -16.04
C GLY A 69 -7.58 0.13 -16.55
N TRP A 70 -7.67 0.43 -17.85
CA TRP A 70 -6.75 1.31 -18.57
C TRP A 70 -7.06 2.79 -18.36
N MET A 71 -6.09 3.56 -17.85
CA MET A 71 -6.15 5.00 -17.70
C MET A 71 -4.96 5.66 -18.37
N VAL A 72 -5.24 6.54 -19.33
CA VAL A 72 -4.26 7.27 -20.15
C VAL A 72 -3.38 6.32 -20.97
N ASP A 73 -2.41 5.67 -20.32
CA ASP A 73 -1.34 4.90 -20.95
C ASP A 73 -0.95 3.60 -20.19
N ARG A 74 -1.69 3.21 -19.16
CA ARG A 74 -1.43 2.01 -18.36
C ARG A 74 -2.67 1.47 -17.66
N ASN A 75 -2.63 0.22 -17.22
CA ASN A 75 -3.66 -0.29 -16.32
C ASN A 75 -3.36 0.10 -14.87
N LEU A 76 -4.42 0.35 -14.11
CA LEU A 76 -4.34 0.58 -12.68
C LEU A 76 -5.54 0.00 -11.94
N VAL A 77 -5.33 -0.21 -10.64
CA VAL A 77 -6.41 -0.51 -9.69
C VAL A 77 -6.46 0.61 -8.66
N SER A 78 -7.66 1.02 -8.24
CA SER A 78 -7.84 1.90 -7.09
C SER A 78 -8.85 1.32 -6.12
N ILE A 79 -8.53 1.36 -4.83
CA ILE A 79 -9.37 0.84 -3.76
C ILE A 79 -9.73 1.98 -2.82
N GLU A 80 -11.02 2.11 -2.52
CA GLU A 80 -11.53 3.00 -1.49
C GLU A 80 -11.64 2.24 -0.17
N HIS A 81 -11.06 2.81 0.87
CA HIS A 81 -11.04 2.27 2.23
C HIS A 81 -11.92 3.09 3.16
N ALA A 82 -12.25 2.52 4.31
CA ALA A 82 -12.99 3.23 5.35
C ALA A 82 -12.28 4.54 5.77
N GLY A 83 -13.06 5.62 5.90
CA GLY A 83 -12.56 6.94 6.28
C GLY A 83 -12.19 7.86 5.11
N GLY A 84 -12.47 7.47 3.86
CA GLY A 84 -12.22 8.30 2.68
C GLY A 84 -10.75 8.29 2.22
N LEU A 85 -10.03 7.23 2.59
CA LEU A 85 -8.70 6.93 2.11
C LEU A 85 -8.82 6.12 0.83
N ARG A 86 -8.06 6.49 -0.19
CA ARG A 86 -7.92 5.73 -1.43
C ARG A 86 -6.47 5.35 -1.64
N THR A 87 -6.23 4.10 -2.02
CA THR A 87 -4.95 3.65 -2.56
C THR A 87 -5.07 3.43 -4.07
N THR A 88 -3.96 3.63 -4.78
CA THR A 88 -3.86 3.39 -6.23
C THR A 88 -2.61 2.58 -6.51
N TYR A 89 -2.73 1.63 -7.43
CA TYR A 89 -1.71 0.65 -7.80
C TYR A 89 -1.52 0.68 -9.31
N GLU A 90 -0.32 1.05 -9.78
CA GLU A 90 -0.01 1.08 -11.21
C GLU A 90 1.47 0.80 -11.49
N PRO A 91 1.83 0.19 -12.62
CA PRO A 91 0.93 -0.42 -13.59
C PRO A 91 0.48 -1.83 -13.11
N VAL A 92 -0.81 -2.14 -13.21
CA VAL A 92 -1.36 -3.43 -12.73
C VAL A 92 -2.35 -3.98 -13.73
N ALA A 93 -2.07 -5.16 -14.26
CA ALA A 93 -3.05 -5.97 -14.99
C ALA A 93 -4.14 -6.42 -14.00
N PRO A 94 -5.39 -5.90 -14.06
CA PRO A 94 -6.37 -6.11 -13.00
C PRO A 94 -6.85 -7.56 -12.95
N GLY A 95 -6.91 -8.13 -11.75
CA GLY A 95 -7.55 -9.41 -11.44
C GLY A 95 -8.89 -9.25 -10.71
N VAL A 96 -9.37 -8.01 -10.57
CA VAL A 96 -10.59 -7.60 -9.87
C VAL A 96 -11.36 -6.59 -10.72
N ALA A 97 -12.65 -6.40 -10.40
CA ALA A 97 -13.53 -5.46 -11.07
C ALA A 97 -14.04 -4.37 -10.11
N VAL A 98 -14.54 -3.27 -10.69
CA VAL A 98 -15.20 -2.20 -9.91
C VAL A 98 -16.39 -2.78 -9.14
N GLY A 99 -16.48 -2.47 -7.84
CA GLY A 99 -17.51 -2.96 -6.94
C GLY A 99 -17.07 -4.16 -6.09
N ASP A 100 -15.96 -4.83 -6.43
CA ASP A 100 -15.45 -5.94 -5.63
C ASP A 100 -15.02 -5.48 -4.24
N GLN A 101 -15.39 -6.26 -3.23
CA GLN A 101 -14.84 -6.14 -1.88
C GLN A 101 -13.53 -6.91 -1.80
N VAL A 102 -12.50 -6.26 -1.27
CA VAL A 102 -11.16 -6.84 -1.12
C VAL A 102 -10.71 -6.76 0.32
N THR A 103 -9.96 -7.76 0.75
CA THR A 103 -9.34 -7.81 2.08
C THR A 103 -7.84 -7.55 2.01
N ARG A 104 -7.25 -7.04 3.08
CA ARG A 104 -5.80 -6.79 3.17
C ARG A 104 -5.01 -8.06 2.80
N GLY A 105 -4.09 -7.93 1.84
CA GLY A 105 -3.26 -9.02 1.35
C GLY A 105 -3.91 -9.87 0.26
N GLN A 106 -5.17 -9.61 -0.11
CA GLN A 106 -5.81 -10.27 -1.24
C GLN A 106 -5.12 -9.84 -2.56
N PRO A 107 -4.77 -10.77 -3.46
CA PRO A 107 -4.31 -10.42 -4.80
C PRO A 107 -5.38 -9.63 -5.58
N ILE A 108 -4.97 -8.53 -6.19
CA ILE A 108 -5.82 -7.63 -7.00
C ILE A 108 -5.42 -7.57 -8.47
N GLY A 109 -4.34 -8.23 -8.83
CA GLY A 109 -3.79 -8.23 -10.18
C GLY A 109 -2.31 -8.60 -10.19
N HIS A 110 -1.68 -8.37 -11.34
CA HIS A 110 -0.27 -8.64 -11.55
C HIS A 110 0.45 -7.40 -12.01
N LEU A 111 1.67 -7.20 -11.52
CA LEU A 111 2.52 -6.07 -11.87
C LEU A 111 2.87 -6.10 -13.36
N GLU A 112 2.60 -5.01 -14.06
CA GLU A 112 3.00 -4.83 -15.46
C GLU A 112 4.38 -4.16 -15.57
N PRO A 113 5.03 -4.20 -16.75
CA PRO A 113 6.33 -3.56 -16.94
C PRO A 113 6.24 -2.03 -16.88
N GLY A 114 7.01 -1.43 -15.97
CA GLY A 114 7.49 -0.04 -16.02
C GLY A 114 6.43 1.08 -15.97
N HIS A 115 6.89 2.27 -15.61
CA HIS A 115 6.13 3.51 -15.72
C HIS A 115 7.11 4.69 -15.80
N PRO A 116 6.69 5.88 -16.25
CA PRO A 116 7.51 7.08 -16.22
C PRO A 116 8.13 7.27 -14.83
N GLY A 117 9.47 7.36 -14.79
CA GLY A 117 10.25 7.47 -13.55
C GLY A 117 10.83 6.15 -13.03
N CYS A 118 10.31 4.99 -13.46
CA CYS A 118 10.94 3.70 -13.19
C CYS A 118 11.96 3.37 -14.28
N THR A 119 13.23 3.21 -13.90
CA THR A 119 14.34 2.87 -14.82
C THR A 119 14.68 1.38 -14.83
N ALA A 120 13.87 0.54 -14.19
CA ALA A 120 14.09 -0.90 -14.16
C ALA A 120 13.74 -1.55 -15.51
N GLU A 121 14.59 -2.44 -15.98
CA GLU A 121 14.36 -3.24 -17.19
C GLU A 121 13.87 -4.65 -16.84
N PRO A 122 13.00 -5.27 -17.66
CA PRO A 122 12.52 -6.63 -17.44
C PRO A 122 13.66 -7.64 -17.20
N PRO A 123 13.49 -8.59 -16.25
CA PRO A 123 12.26 -8.94 -15.54
C PRO A 123 11.89 -8.00 -14.39
N ARG A 124 12.74 -7.02 -14.05
CA ARG A 124 12.48 -6.07 -12.97
C ARG A 124 11.45 -5.03 -13.40
N ALA A 125 10.64 -4.59 -12.46
CA ALA A 125 9.64 -3.55 -12.63
C ALA A 125 9.53 -2.69 -11.36
N CYS A 126 8.78 -1.60 -11.44
CA CYS A 126 8.38 -0.84 -10.27
C CYS A 126 6.85 -0.74 -10.22
N LEU A 127 6.29 -0.91 -9.03
CA LEU A 127 4.90 -0.55 -8.74
C LEU A 127 4.89 0.86 -8.16
N HIS A 128 4.22 1.79 -8.83
CA HIS A 128 3.80 3.04 -8.23
C HIS A 128 2.59 2.79 -7.32
N TRP A 129 2.78 3.03 -6.03
CA TRP A 129 1.74 2.92 -5.01
C TRP A 129 1.42 4.31 -4.45
N GLY A 130 0.18 4.77 -4.67
CA GLY A 130 -0.29 6.07 -4.21
C GLY A 130 -1.25 5.95 -3.03
N ALA A 131 -1.31 6.99 -2.20
CA ALA A 131 -2.34 7.17 -1.18
C ALA A 131 -2.92 8.59 -1.22
N ARG A 132 -4.25 8.67 -1.15
CA ARG A 132 -4.97 9.94 -1.11
C ARG A 132 -6.04 9.92 -0.04
N GLN A 133 -6.00 10.89 0.87
CA GLN A 133 -7.05 11.13 1.84
C GLN A 133 -7.94 12.27 1.31
N ARG A 134 -9.17 11.95 0.90
CA ARG A 134 -10.08 12.90 0.23
C ARG A 134 -9.43 13.55 -1.00
N ARG A 135 -8.88 14.77 -0.86
CA ARG A 135 -8.24 15.55 -1.92
C ARG A 135 -6.72 15.60 -1.79
N ASP A 136 -6.17 15.22 -0.64
CA ASP A 136 -4.77 15.40 -0.32
C ASP A 136 -4.00 14.10 -0.52
N TYR A 137 -2.93 14.17 -1.31
CA TYR A 137 -1.99 13.06 -1.44
C TYR A 137 -1.12 12.97 -0.19
N LEU A 138 -0.89 11.75 0.26
CA LEU A 138 -0.10 11.46 1.44
C LEU A 138 0.97 10.45 1.07
N ASP A 139 2.07 10.45 1.83
CA ASP A 139 3.06 9.38 1.77
C ASP A 139 2.39 8.04 2.17
N PRO A 140 2.27 7.07 1.23
CA PRO A 140 1.63 5.79 1.48
C PRO A 140 2.39 4.92 2.49
N LEU A 141 3.69 5.14 2.69
CA LEU A 141 4.48 4.40 3.69
C LEU A 141 3.98 4.65 5.12
N ARG A 142 3.31 5.80 5.36
CA ARG A 142 2.68 6.11 6.65
C ARG A 142 1.53 5.16 6.99
N LEU A 143 0.96 4.46 6.01
CA LEU A 143 -0.10 3.48 6.23
C LEU A 143 0.42 2.21 6.93
N LEU A 144 1.70 1.89 6.76
CA LEU A 144 2.31 0.65 7.25
C LEU A 144 2.55 0.65 8.76
N GLY A 145 2.22 1.74 9.46
CA GLY A 145 2.22 1.77 10.91
C GLY A 145 3.61 1.70 11.54
N PHE A 146 4.68 2.03 10.79
CA PHE A 146 5.97 2.35 11.40
C PHE A 146 5.74 3.48 12.40
N GLY A 147 5.77 3.12 13.68
CA GLY A 147 5.07 3.85 14.73
C GLY A 147 5.39 5.33 14.77
N HIS A 148 4.41 6.12 15.23
CA HIS A 148 4.69 7.42 15.80
C HIS A 148 5.87 7.28 16.77
N VAL A 149 7.04 7.83 16.42
CA VAL A 149 8.15 7.95 17.36
C VAL A 149 7.67 8.89 18.46
N ARG A 150 7.22 8.32 19.57
CA ARG A 150 6.85 9.07 20.77
C ARG A 150 8.09 9.12 21.64
N LEU A 151 8.81 10.24 21.59
CA LEU A 151 9.89 10.49 22.54
C LEU A 151 9.30 10.42 23.94
N LYS A 152 9.80 9.50 24.78
CA LYS A 152 9.51 9.56 26.21
C LYS A 152 10.23 10.79 26.77
N PRO A 153 9.55 11.64 27.57
CA PRO A 153 10.26 12.69 28.28
C PRO A 153 11.31 12.05 29.17
N TRP A 154 12.56 12.48 29.00
CA TRP A 154 13.64 12.20 29.93
C TRP A 154 13.30 12.87 31.27
N ARG A 155 13.34 12.09 32.34
CA ARG A 155 13.34 12.56 33.73
C ARG A 155 14.57 12.04 34.42
#